data_AF-A0A1G5IDX1-F1
#
_entry.id   AF-A0A1G5IDX1-F1
#
_cell.length_a   1.000
_cell.length_b   1.000
_cell.length_c   1.000
_cell.angle_alpha   90.00
_cell.angle_beta   90.00
_cell.angle_gamma   90.00
#
_symmetry.space_group_name_H-M   'P 1'
#
loop_
_entity.id
_entity.type
_entity.pdbx_description
1 polymer ?
#
loop_
_entity_poly.entity_id
_entity_poly.type
_entity_poly.pdbx_seq_one_letter_code
_entity_poly.pdbx_strand_id
1 'polypeptide(L)'
;MFANQMTNVKPLQAYEVFNASCEAGSSKELMIKGLVESYDLMITSKTIPRGICAVGALISIFDRYGYETLDRVLHLIVVTWEGEQKSFSANMMNSVARLIYAYGDELKDTPSKKSLEKSP
;
A
#
# COMPACT_ATOMS: atom_id res chain seq x y z
N MET A 1 8.30 -43.08 -20.34
CA MET A 1 8.81 -42.22 -19.25
C MET A 1 8.31 -40.80 -19.48
N PHE A 2 7.93 -40.14 -18.38
CA PHE A 2 6.96 -39.07 -18.20
C PHE A 2 7.08 -37.82 -19.10
N ALA A 3 5.93 -37.42 -19.67
CA ALA A 3 5.72 -36.10 -20.24
C ALA A 3 5.75 -35.06 -19.11
N ASN A 4 6.68 -34.12 -19.20
CA ASN A 4 6.78 -33.01 -18.26
C ASN A 4 5.66 -32.00 -18.60
N GLN A 5 4.43 -32.29 -18.18
CA GLN A 5 3.31 -31.34 -18.22
C GLN A 5 3.49 -30.30 -17.10
N MET A 6 4.43 -29.37 -17.27
CA MET A 6 4.32 -28.05 -16.64
C MET A 6 3.38 -27.19 -17.50
N THR A 7 2.11 -27.61 -17.60
CA THR A 7 1.09 -26.87 -18.33
C THR A 7 0.70 -25.62 -17.53
N ASN A 8 1.20 -24.47 -17.97
CA ASN A 8 0.57 -23.16 -17.80
C ASN A 8 0.25 -22.77 -16.34
N VAL A 9 1.27 -22.69 -15.49
CA VAL A 9 1.11 -22.07 -14.16
C VAL A 9 0.98 -20.57 -14.40
N LYS A 10 -0.25 -20.03 -14.35
CA LYS A 10 -0.45 -18.58 -14.30
C LYS A 10 0.38 -18.05 -13.13
N PRO A 11 1.25 -17.06 -13.34
CA PRO A 11 2.00 -16.48 -12.22
C PRO A 11 0.99 -15.95 -11.21
N LEU A 12 1.10 -16.41 -9.97
CA LEU A 12 0.29 -15.94 -8.85
C LEU A 12 0.41 -14.42 -8.77
N GLN A 13 -0.72 -13.73 -8.69
CA GLN A 13 -0.70 -12.28 -8.51
C GLN A 13 -0.11 -11.96 -7.14
N ALA A 14 0.61 -10.84 -7.05
CA ALA A 14 1.21 -10.39 -5.79
C ALA A 14 0.18 -10.33 -4.64
N TYR A 15 -1.07 -9.98 -4.95
CA TYR A 15 -2.20 -10.05 -4.02
C TYR A 15 -2.45 -11.46 -3.48
N GLU A 16 -2.46 -12.49 -4.34
CA GLU A 16 -2.74 -13.87 -3.94
C GLU A 16 -1.64 -14.40 -3.02
N VAL A 17 -0.38 -14.11 -3.34
CA VAL A 17 0.77 -14.48 -2.51
C VAL A 17 0.71 -13.78 -1.14
N PHE A 18 0.35 -12.50 -1.12
CA PHE A 18 0.20 -11.75 0.12
C PHE A 18 -0.95 -12.26 0.99
N ASN A 19 -2.10 -12.55 0.37
CA ASN A 19 -3.26 -13.09 1.09
C ASN A 19 -2.93 -14.46 1.69
N ALA A 20 -2.31 -15.36 0.90
CA ALA A 20 -1.85 -16.66 1.39
C ALA A 20 -0.82 -16.52 2.54
N SER A 21 0.06 -15.51 2.48
CA SER A 21 1.03 -15.23 3.55
C SER A 21 0.36 -14.72 4.83
N CYS A 22 -0.71 -13.92 4.71
CA CYS A 22 -1.55 -13.53 5.85
C CYS A 22 -2.25 -14.74 6.47
N GLU A 23 -2.84 -15.60 5.64
CA GLU A 23 -3.51 -16.83 6.08
C GLU A 23 -2.55 -17.82 6.75
N ALA A 24 -1.29 -17.84 6.30
CA ALA A 24 -0.21 -18.61 6.93
C ALA A 24 0.31 -17.97 8.23
N GLY A 25 -0.20 -16.82 8.66
CA GLY A 25 0.16 -16.17 9.90
C GLY A 25 1.48 -15.38 9.86
N SER A 26 1.94 -14.97 8.68
CA SER A 26 3.18 -14.20 8.57
C SER A 26 3.06 -12.84 9.25
N SER A 27 3.90 -12.58 10.25
CA SER A 27 3.82 -11.37 11.07
C SER A 27 3.98 -10.08 10.26
N LYS A 28 4.85 -10.08 9.23
CA LYS A 28 5.09 -8.91 8.39
C LYS A 28 3.84 -8.55 7.57
N GLU A 29 3.30 -9.50 6.83
CA GLU A 29 2.12 -9.29 5.99
C GLU A 29 0.89 -8.94 6.84
N LEU A 30 0.75 -9.52 8.03
CA LEU A 30 -0.30 -9.14 8.99
C LEU A 30 -0.13 -7.72 9.53
N MET A 31 1.10 -7.27 9.83
CA MET A 31 1.36 -5.89 10.24
C MET A 31 1.03 -4.90 9.12
N ILE A 32 1.45 -5.19 7.88
CA ILE A 32 1.13 -4.37 6.71
C ILE A 32 -0.39 -4.31 6.51
N LYS A 33 -1.07 -5.44 6.58
CA LYS A 33 -2.53 -5.52 6.44
C LYS A 33 -3.24 -4.70 7.52
N GLY A 34 -2.88 -4.89 8.79
CA GLY A 34 -3.50 -4.17 9.90
C GLY A 34 -3.28 -2.65 9.82
N LEU A 35 -2.11 -2.22 9.34
CA LEU A 35 -1.83 -0.81 9.10
C LEU A 35 -2.69 -0.24 7.95
N VAL A 36 -2.85 -0.97 6.84
CA VAL A 36 -3.75 -0.51 5.76
C VAL A 36 -5.19 -0.40 6.25
N GLU A 37 -5.66 -1.39 7.01
CA GLU A 37 -7.02 -1.43 7.56
C GLU A 37 -7.27 -0.32 8.60
N SER A 38 -6.25 0.14 9.34
CA SER A 38 -6.40 1.26 10.30
C SER A 38 -6.71 2.61 9.62
N TYR A 39 -6.43 2.73 8.32
CA TYR A 39 -6.82 3.89 7.50
C TYR A 39 -8.17 3.71 6.80
N ASP A 40 -8.92 2.65 7.15
CA ASP A 40 -10.17 2.25 6.48
C ASP A 40 -9.94 2.01 4.96
N LEU A 41 -8.76 1.49 4.63
CA LEU A 41 -8.39 1.03 3.29
C LEU A 41 -8.43 -0.50 3.25
N MET A 42 -8.50 -1.07 2.05
CA MET A 42 -8.44 -2.51 1.86
C MET A 42 -7.42 -2.91 0.80
N ILE A 43 -6.71 -4.00 1.05
CA ILE A 43 -5.81 -4.61 0.06
C ILE A 43 -6.66 -5.48 -0.87
N THR A 44 -6.57 -5.28 -2.19
CA THR A 44 -7.44 -5.95 -3.17
C THR A 44 -6.70 -6.34 -4.45
N SER A 45 -7.31 -7.20 -5.26
CA SER A 45 -6.81 -7.50 -6.61
C SER A 45 -7.34 -6.53 -7.69
N LYS A 46 -8.25 -5.61 -7.35
CA LYS A 46 -8.96 -4.74 -8.30
C LYS A 46 -8.81 -3.28 -7.92
N THR A 47 -8.73 -2.40 -8.91
CA THR A 47 -8.75 -0.95 -8.66
C THR A 47 -10.16 -0.52 -8.26
N ILE A 48 -10.35 -0.20 -6.98
CA ILE A 48 -11.61 0.29 -6.41
C ILE A 48 -11.30 1.48 -5.48
N PRO A 49 -12.28 2.35 -5.19
CA PRO A 49 -12.11 3.39 -4.16
C PRO A 49 -11.67 2.77 -2.84
N ARG A 50 -10.76 3.45 -2.12
CA ARG A 50 -10.17 2.96 -0.85
C ARG A 50 -9.45 1.59 -0.95
N GLY A 51 -9.21 1.10 -2.18
CA GLY A 51 -8.53 -0.16 -2.45
C GLY A 51 -7.08 0.01 -2.90
N ILE A 52 -6.17 -0.75 -2.30
CA ILE A 52 -4.75 -0.83 -2.71
C ILE A 52 -4.51 -2.15 -3.44
N CYS A 53 -4.24 -2.06 -4.75
CA CYS A 53 -3.85 -3.22 -5.55
C CYS A 53 -2.34 -3.41 -5.68
N ALA A 54 -1.57 -2.35 -5.39
CA ALA A 54 -0.11 -2.33 -5.52
C ALA A 54 0.59 -2.95 -4.29
N VAL A 55 0.30 -4.21 -3.99
CA VAL A 55 0.79 -4.92 -2.79
C VAL A 55 2.32 -4.97 -2.72
N GLY A 56 2.98 -5.19 -3.85
CA GLY A 56 4.44 -5.20 -3.93
C GLY A 56 5.07 -3.87 -3.49
N ALA A 57 4.38 -2.74 -3.66
CA ALA A 57 4.87 -1.45 -3.19
C ALA A 57 4.74 -1.31 -1.67
N LEU A 58 3.66 -1.82 -1.05
CA LEU A 58 3.53 -1.85 0.42
C LEU A 58 4.67 -2.67 1.05
N ILE A 59 4.91 -3.87 0.54
CA ILE A 59 5.97 -4.77 1.01
C ILE A 59 7.34 -4.11 0.81
N SER A 60 7.60 -3.55 -0.37
CA SER A 60 8.88 -2.88 -0.68
C SER A 60 9.15 -1.68 0.22
N ILE A 61 8.12 -0.86 0.50
CA ILE A 61 8.27 0.30 1.40
C ILE A 61 8.52 -0.17 2.83
N PHE A 62 7.77 -1.18 3.31
CA PHE A 62 7.98 -1.76 4.63
C PHE A 62 9.40 -2.33 4.78
N ASP A 63 9.83 -3.18 3.83
CA ASP A 63 11.13 -3.85 3.88
C ASP A 63 12.30 -2.86 3.78
N ARG A 64 12.12 -1.76 3.03
CA ARG A 64 13.19 -0.77 2.79
C ARG A 64 13.26 0.35 3.84
N TYR A 65 12.10 0.83 4.30
CA TYR A 65 12.02 2.04 5.13
C TYR A 65 11.35 1.82 6.48
N GLY A 66 10.85 0.61 6.75
CA GLY A 66 10.20 0.25 8.01
C GLY A 66 8.74 0.67 8.13
N TYR A 67 8.13 0.24 9.23
CA TYR A 67 6.71 0.45 9.55
C TYR A 67 6.34 1.94 9.62
N GLU A 68 7.13 2.75 10.34
CA GLU A 68 6.84 4.18 10.54
C GLU A 68 6.79 4.96 9.22
N THR A 69 7.70 4.63 8.29
CA THR A 69 7.67 5.27 6.96
C THR A 69 6.43 4.83 6.18
N LEU A 70 6.06 3.55 6.23
CA LEU A 70 4.84 3.08 5.56
C LEU A 70 3.59 3.74 6.12
N ASP A 71 3.49 3.88 7.44
CA ASP A 71 2.41 4.58 8.12
C ASP A 71 2.29 6.02 7.61
N ARG A 72 3.39 6.75 7.61
CA ARG A 72 3.43 8.15 7.14
C ARG A 72 3.11 8.30 5.65
N VAL A 73 3.52 7.33 4.81
CA VAL A 73 3.12 7.30 3.38
C VAL A 73 1.60 7.18 3.25
N LEU A 74 0.99 6.25 3.97
CA LEU A 74 -0.46 6.03 3.92
C LEU A 74 -1.20 7.26 4.44
N HIS A 75 -0.77 7.80 5.59
CA HIS A 75 -1.32 9.02 6.17
C HIS A 75 -1.35 10.16 5.17
N LEU A 76 -0.20 10.50 4.57
CA LEU A 76 -0.08 11.62 3.63
C LEU A 76 -0.96 11.44 2.39
N ILE A 77 -1.05 10.22 1.86
CA ILE A 77 -1.91 9.96 0.71
C ILE A 77 -3.39 10.08 1.09
N VAL A 78 -3.80 9.56 2.24
CA VAL A 78 -5.19 9.65 2.73
C VAL A 78 -5.60 11.11 2.94
N VAL A 79 -4.81 11.90 3.66
CA VAL A 79 -5.17 13.30 3.96
C VAL A 79 -5.16 14.21 2.73
N THR A 80 -4.45 13.82 1.66
CA THR A 80 -4.33 14.62 0.44
C THR A 80 -5.37 14.24 -0.62
N TRP A 81 -5.69 12.95 -0.77
CA TRP A 81 -6.58 12.46 -1.84
C TRP A 81 -7.87 11.78 -1.35
N GLU A 82 -8.10 11.68 -0.03
CA GLU A 82 -9.35 11.16 0.58
C GLU A 82 -9.83 9.80 0.05
N GLY A 83 -8.91 8.98 -0.49
CA GLY A 83 -9.25 7.67 -1.06
C GLY A 83 -9.75 7.69 -2.52
N GLU A 84 -9.41 8.72 -3.30
CA GLU A 84 -9.62 8.76 -4.75
C GLU A 84 -9.05 7.50 -5.43
N GLN A 85 -9.68 7.07 -6.52
CA GLN A 85 -9.22 5.92 -7.28
C GLN A 85 -7.79 6.18 -7.79
N LYS A 86 -6.90 5.20 -7.60
CA LYS A 86 -5.48 5.22 -8.01
C LYS A 86 -4.54 6.12 -7.18
N SER A 87 -5.00 6.77 -6.11
CA SER A 87 -4.09 7.49 -5.19
C SER A 87 -3.02 6.58 -4.59
N PHE A 88 -3.34 5.29 -4.41
CA PHE A 88 -2.42 4.25 -3.94
C PHE A 88 -1.77 3.43 -5.08
N SER A 89 -1.43 4.08 -6.19
CA SER A 89 -0.61 3.42 -7.21
C SER A 89 0.81 3.15 -6.68
N ALA A 90 1.48 2.15 -7.24
CA ALA A 90 2.85 1.82 -6.85
C ALA A 90 3.79 3.03 -6.97
N ASN A 91 3.67 3.81 -8.05
CA ASN A 91 4.49 5.00 -8.27
C ASN A 91 4.23 6.08 -7.22
N MET A 92 2.97 6.33 -6.87
CA MET A 92 2.63 7.33 -5.85
C MET A 92 3.22 6.95 -4.49
N MET A 93 2.96 5.74 -4.01
CA MET A 93 3.49 5.29 -2.70
C MET A 93 5.02 5.31 -2.67
N ASN A 94 5.70 4.84 -3.72
CA ASN A 94 7.17 4.86 -3.76
C ASN A 94 7.73 6.28 -3.84
N SER A 95 7.05 7.21 -4.51
CA SER A 95 7.50 8.60 -4.61
C SER A 95 7.35 9.31 -3.26
N VAL A 96 6.22 9.12 -2.58
CA VAL A 96 5.99 9.65 -1.23
C VAL A 96 7.00 9.05 -0.24
N ALA A 97 7.27 7.74 -0.30
CA ALA A 97 8.26 7.09 0.55
C ALA A 97 9.67 7.69 0.37
N ARG A 98 10.09 7.94 -0.88
CA ARG A 98 11.37 8.61 -1.17
C ARG A 98 11.40 10.04 -0.66
N LEU A 99 10.28 10.75 -0.75
CA LEU A 99 10.16 12.13 -0.29
C LEU A 99 10.26 12.21 1.23
N ILE A 100 9.54 11.35 1.96
CA ILE A 100 9.66 11.21 3.42
C ILE A 100 11.11 10.85 3.80
N TYR A 101 11.72 9.89 3.11
CA TYR A 101 13.09 9.48 3.41
C TYR A 101 14.11 10.60 3.15
N ALA A 102 13.90 11.40 2.09
CA ALA A 102 14.82 12.48 1.73
C ALA A 102 14.73 13.70 2.66
N TYR A 103 13.52 14.05 3.12
CA TYR A 103 13.28 15.26 3.91
C TYR A 103 13.04 14.99 5.41
N GLY A 104 12.81 13.74 5.81
CA GLY A 104 12.65 13.36 7.21
C GLY A 104 11.64 14.23 7.96
N ASP A 105 12.11 14.87 9.05
CA ASP A 105 11.31 15.76 9.91
C ASP A 105 11.05 17.14 9.27
N GLU A 106 11.85 17.55 8.28
CA GLU A 106 11.66 18.82 7.58
C GLU A 106 10.38 18.83 6.72
N LEU A 107 9.87 17.64 6.37
CA LEU A 107 8.60 17.49 5.69
C LEU A 107 7.45 17.76 6.67
N LYS A 108 6.67 18.82 6.43
CA LYS A 108 5.48 19.10 7.23
C LYS A 108 4.27 18.35 6.68
N ASP A 109 3.65 17.51 7.50
CA ASP A 109 2.44 16.75 7.15
C ASP A 109 1.14 17.59 7.28
N THR A 110 1.21 18.91 7.08
CA THR A 110 0.05 19.78 7.24
C THR A 110 -0.93 19.59 6.08
N PRO A 111 -2.21 19.24 6.33
CA PRO A 111 -3.19 19.10 5.27
C PRO A 111 -3.37 20.41 4.51
N SER A 112 -3.56 20.32 3.20
CA SER A 112 -3.83 21.50 2.37
C SER A 112 -5.19 22.11 2.77
N LYS A 113 -5.20 23.42 3.05
CA LYS A 113 -6.39 24.18 3.50
C LYS A 113 -7.65 24.01 2.63
N LYS A 114 -7.52 23.57 1.38
CA LYS A 114 -8.65 23.35 0.45
C LYS A 114 -9.59 22.21 0.85
N SER A 115 -9.16 21.21 1.62
CA SER A 115 -10.05 20.12 2.05
C SER A 115 -10.96 20.52 3.23
N LEU A 116 -10.65 21.61 3.94
CA LEU A 116 -11.45 22.10 5.07
C LEU A 116 -12.60 23.04 4.64
N GLU A 117 -12.67 23.41 3.36
CA GLU A 117 -13.66 24.37 2.83
C GLU A 117 -14.75 23.68 1.98
N LYS A 118 -15.06 22.41 2.28
CA LYS A 118 -16.24 21.72 1.76
C LYS A 118 -17.04 21.09 2.91
N SER A 119 -17.66 21.95 3.71
CA SER A 119 -18.85 21.61 4.48
C SER A 119 -19.96 22.60 4.15
N PRO A 120 -20.98 22.15 3.41
CA PRO A 120 -22.36 22.52 3.65
C PRO A 120 -23.13 21.38 4.34
#